data_AF-A0A2T0BA31-F1
#
_entry.id   AF-A0A2T0BA31-F1
#
_cell.length_a   1.000
_cell.length_b   1.000
_cell.length_c   1.000
_cell.angle_alpha   90.00
_cell.angle_beta   90.00
_cell.angle_gamma   90.00
#
_symmetry.space_group_name_H-M   'P 1'
#
loop_
_entity.id
_entity.type
_entity.pdbx_description
1 polymer ?
#
loop_
_entity_poly.entity_id
_entity_poly.type
_entity_poly.pdbx_seq_one_letter_code
_entity_poly.pdbx_strand_id
1 'polypeptide(L)'
;MNPVAFEMFSVEIRWYGILICLGVLSALLLANYNCKRKNLNFDLLTDVFLWAFPAAIVGARLYYVAFEFDQYKDNLVDIFKLREGGLAIHGGLIGALIAVIIFAKIRKINLLEYADVAAPAIILAQAIGRWGNFMNGEAHGGVVTSEFIGHFPEFIQKGMNIGGNYYHPTFLYESIWNVIVCGILLFILYKRKESQKGIVICSYLSLYSLGRVFIEGLRTDSLMMGSLRVAQVISLAGIVIGIIGIIIFYRKKQIKVKIEN
;
A
#
# COMPACT_ATOMS: atom_id res chain seq x y z
N MET A 1 -5.35 -8.89 -21.00
CA MET A 1 -6.68 -8.22 -20.84
C MET A 1 -6.63 -6.87 -21.53
N ASN A 2 -7.77 -6.24 -21.86
CA ASN A 2 -7.75 -4.84 -22.31
C ASN A 2 -7.57 -3.93 -21.07
N PRO A 3 -6.49 -3.13 -20.96
CA PRO A 3 -6.30 -2.21 -19.83
C PRO A 3 -7.28 -1.02 -19.86
N VAL A 4 -7.81 -0.67 -21.04
CA VAL A 4 -8.82 0.39 -21.21
C VAL A 4 -10.19 -0.18 -20.83
N ALA A 5 -10.86 0.49 -19.90
CA ALA A 5 -12.22 0.14 -19.48
C ALA A 5 -13.25 0.68 -20.47
N PHE A 6 -13.14 1.97 -20.78
CA PHE A 6 -13.95 2.67 -21.77
C PHE A 6 -13.27 3.98 -22.18
N GLU A 7 -13.72 4.56 -23.28
CA GLU A 7 -13.29 5.88 -23.75
C GLU A 7 -14.39 6.90 -23.52
N MET A 8 -14.01 8.11 -23.12
CA MET A 8 -14.94 9.21 -22.91
C MET A 8 -14.29 10.51 -23.39
N PHE A 9 -14.92 11.20 -24.35
CA PHE A 9 -14.37 12.43 -24.98
C PHE A 9 -12.92 12.26 -25.49
N SER A 10 -12.62 11.13 -26.14
CA SER A 10 -11.28 10.78 -26.64
C SER A 10 -10.21 10.63 -25.55
N VAL A 11 -10.62 10.47 -24.28
CA VAL A 11 -9.75 10.13 -23.17
C VAL A 11 -10.01 8.69 -22.77
N GLU A 12 -8.96 7.87 -22.79
CA GLU A 12 -9.00 6.49 -22.30
C GLU A 12 -9.12 6.46 -20.78
N ILE A 13 -10.17 5.83 -20.27
CA ILE A 13 -10.32 5.54 -18.84
C ILE A 13 -9.84 4.11 -18.60
N ARG A 14 -8.78 3.98 -17.81
CA ARG A 14 -8.13 2.69 -17.53
C ARG A 14 -8.72 2.02 -16.29
N TRP A 15 -8.80 0.68 -16.33
CA TRP A 15 -9.22 -0.13 -15.18
C TRP A 15 -8.38 0.13 -13.93
N TYR A 16 -7.08 0.38 -14.11
CA TYR A 16 -6.16 0.68 -13.01
C TYR A 16 -6.62 1.90 -12.20
N GLY A 17 -7.04 2.98 -12.86
CA GLY A 17 -7.53 4.18 -12.20
C GLY A 17 -8.85 3.94 -11.47
N ILE A 18 -9.78 3.21 -12.11
CA ILE A 18 -11.07 2.84 -11.51
C ILE A 18 -10.84 2.02 -10.23
N LEU A 19 -9.97 1.01 -10.28
CA LEU A 19 -9.68 0.13 -9.14
C LEU A 19 -8.96 0.85 -8.01
N ILE A 20 -8.07 1.81 -8.31
CA ILE A 20 -7.50 2.70 -7.29
C ILE A 20 -8.59 3.54 -6.63
N CYS A 21 -9.47 4.17 -7.40
CA CYS A 21 -10.56 4.98 -6.85
C CYS A 21 -11.49 4.13 -5.97
N LEU A 22 -11.84 2.92 -6.41
CA LEU A 22 -12.60 1.97 -5.59
C LEU A 22 -11.84 1.58 -4.31
N GLY A 23 -10.54 1.32 -4.41
CA GLY A 23 -9.68 1.05 -3.25
C GLY A 23 -9.69 2.19 -2.23
N VAL A 24 -9.52 3.44 -2.69
CA VAL A 24 -9.57 4.63 -1.84
C VAL A 24 -10.95 4.79 -1.21
N LEU A 25 -12.03 4.62 -1.98
CA LEU A 25 -13.40 4.70 -1.45
C LEU A 25 -13.64 3.63 -0.38
N SER A 26 -13.27 2.38 -0.64
CA SER A 26 -13.37 1.28 0.34
C SER A 26 -12.55 1.56 1.59
N ALA A 27 -11.34 2.14 1.45
CA ALA A 27 -10.52 2.54 2.59
C ALA A 27 -11.19 3.65 3.42
N LEU A 28 -11.73 4.69 2.79
CA LEU A 28 -12.42 5.78 3.49
C LEU A 28 -13.67 5.29 4.22
N LEU A 29 -14.46 4.41 3.59
CA LEU A 29 -15.64 3.82 4.21
C LEU A 29 -15.28 2.95 5.43
N LEU A 30 -14.27 2.08 5.30
CA LEU A 30 -13.81 1.24 6.40
C LEU A 30 -13.15 2.06 7.50
N ALA A 31 -12.36 3.08 7.16
CA ALA A 31 -11.75 3.98 8.13
C ALA A 31 -12.82 4.78 8.90
N ASN A 32 -13.88 5.27 8.24
CA ASN A 32 -15.01 5.92 8.90
C ASN A 32 -15.70 4.98 9.89
N TYR A 33 -15.97 3.74 9.47
CA TYR A 33 -16.54 2.73 10.35
C TYR A 33 -15.65 2.44 11.58
N ASN A 34 -14.34 2.28 11.35
CA ASN A 34 -13.37 2.05 12.41
C ASN A 34 -13.25 3.26 13.36
N CYS A 35 -13.26 4.50 12.84
CA CYS A 35 -13.27 5.74 13.61
C CYS A 35 -14.48 5.81 14.54
N LYS A 36 -15.69 5.58 14.00
CA LYS A 36 -16.93 5.52 14.81
C LYS A 36 -16.82 4.49 15.93
N ARG A 37 -16.34 3.29 15.62
CA ARG A 37 -16.20 2.20 16.60
C ARG A 37 -15.12 2.47 17.66
N LYS A 38 -14.17 3.36 17.38
CA LYS A 38 -13.08 3.75 18.28
C LYS A 38 -13.24 5.16 18.85
N ASN A 39 -14.41 5.79 18.67
CA ASN A 39 -14.70 7.16 19.12
C ASN A 39 -13.65 8.19 18.65
N LEU A 40 -13.16 8.04 17.41
CA LEU A 40 -12.24 8.99 16.76
C LEU A 40 -13.00 9.86 15.77
N ASN A 41 -12.53 11.09 15.60
CA ASN A 41 -13.09 12.00 14.60
C ASN A 41 -12.57 11.61 13.20
N PHE A 42 -13.47 11.14 12.33
CA PHE A 42 -13.15 10.79 10.95
C PHE A 42 -12.67 11.99 10.13
N ASP A 43 -13.14 13.21 10.43
CA ASP A 43 -12.75 14.43 9.72
C ASP A 43 -11.24 14.70 9.84
N LEU A 44 -10.64 14.35 10.98
CA LEU A 44 -9.19 14.45 11.16
C LEU A 44 -8.45 13.44 10.29
N LEU A 45 -9.00 12.24 10.09
CA LEU A 45 -8.41 11.24 9.21
C LEU A 45 -8.52 11.66 7.74
N THR A 46 -9.65 12.24 7.33
CA THR A 46 -9.80 12.80 5.97
C THR A 46 -8.93 14.01 5.75
N ASP A 47 -8.78 14.91 6.73
CA ASP A 47 -7.86 16.04 6.67
C ASP A 47 -6.42 15.55 6.47
N VAL A 48 -5.99 14.53 7.24
CA VAL A 48 -4.67 13.89 7.06
C VAL A 48 -4.52 13.36 5.63
N PHE A 49 -5.53 12.68 5.10
CA PHE A 49 -5.50 12.17 3.73
C PHE A 49 -5.36 13.30 2.69
N LEU A 50 -6.13 14.39 2.85
CA LEU A 50 -6.09 15.56 1.97
C LEU A 50 -4.76 16.32 2.02
N TRP A 51 -4.02 16.22 3.12
CA TRP A 51 -2.64 16.72 3.21
C TRP A 51 -1.63 15.74 2.62
N ALA A 52 -1.75 14.46 2.95
CA ALA A 52 -0.80 13.43 2.59
C ALA A 52 -0.82 13.12 1.08
N PHE A 53 -2.01 13.10 0.46
CA PHE A 53 -2.16 12.70 -0.95
C PHE A 53 -1.49 13.68 -1.93
N PRO A 54 -1.72 15.01 -1.85
CA PRO A 54 -0.98 15.97 -2.68
C PRO A 54 0.52 15.96 -2.38
N ALA A 55 0.90 15.88 -1.09
CA ALA A 55 2.30 15.81 -0.69
C ALA A 55 3.00 14.55 -1.23
N ALA A 56 2.29 13.43 -1.34
CA ALA A 56 2.80 12.21 -1.97
C ALA A 56 3.06 12.42 -3.46
N ILE A 57 2.16 13.08 -4.18
CA ILE A 57 2.34 13.35 -5.61
C ILE A 57 3.55 14.27 -5.83
N VAL A 58 3.63 15.35 -5.05
CA VAL A 58 4.75 16.31 -5.10
C VAL A 58 6.06 15.61 -4.74
N GLY A 59 6.08 14.86 -3.64
CA GLY A 59 7.27 14.11 -3.20
C GLY A 59 7.72 13.08 -4.24
N ALA A 60 6.79 12.34 -4.84
CA ALA A 60 7.09 11.35 -5.87
C ALA A 60 7.71 12.00 -7.11
N ARG A 61 7.22 13.18 -7.51
CA ARG A 61 7.76 13.93 -8.65
C ARG A 61 9.14 14.50 -8.35
N LEU A 62 9.29 15.19 -7.23
CA LEU A 62 10.57 15.80 -6.84
C LEU A 62 11.67 14.74 -6.68
N TYR A 63 11.34 13.59 -6.10
CA TYR A 63 12.30 12.49 -5.99
C TYR A 63 12.69 11.98 -7.37
N TYR A 64 11.75 11.72 -8.28
CA TYR A 64 12.08 11.28 -9.62
C TYR A 64 12.99 12.27 -10.36
N VAL A 65 12.62 13.56 -10.35
CA VAL A 65 13.40 14.63 -10.99
C VAL A 65 14.80 14.77 -10.39
N ALA A 66 14.97 14.55 -9.08
CA ALA A 66 16.28 14.61 -8.46
C ALA A 66 17.24 13.52 -8.98
N PHE A 67 16.73 12.33 -9.30
CA PHE A 67 17.55 11.23 -9.87
C PHE A 67 17.71 11.35 -11.40
N GLU A 68 16.76 11.95 -12.09
CA GLU A 68 16.75 12.13 -13.55
C GLU A 68 17.02 13.58 -13.97
N PHE A 69 17.72 14.37 -13.12
CA PHE A 69 17.82 15.83 -13.30
C PHE A 69 18.41 16.25 -14.64
N ASP A 70 19.31 15.43 -15.20
CA ASP A 70 19.89 15.66 -16.53
C ASP A 70 18.84 15.76 -17.64
N GLN A 71 17.69 15.11 -17.50
CA GLN A 71 16.58 15.20 -18.47
C GLN A 71 15.81 16.53 -18.37
N TYR A 72 15.90 17.23 -17.24
CA TYR A 72 15.10 18.42 -16.92
C TYR A 72 15.90 19.72 -16.94
N LYS A 73 17.24 19.65 -16.91
CA LYS A 73 18.12 20.83 -16.78
C LYS A 73 17.92 21.87 -17.88
N ASP A 74 17.56 21.43 -19.09
CA ASP A 74 17.38 22.31 -20.25
C ASP A 74 15.95 22.87 -20.35
N ASN A 75 14.99 22.28 -19.63
CA ASN A 75 13.60 22.76 -19.58
C ASN A 75 12.90 22.41 -18.25
N LEU A 76 13.05 23.29 -17.26
CA LEU A 76 12.50 23.07 -15.92
C LEU A 76 10.96 23.04 -15.89
N VAL A 77 10.26 23.52 -16.92
CA VAL A 77 8.79 23.44 -17.00
C VAL A 77 8.30 22.00 -17.07
N ASP A 78 9.12 21.10 -17.62
CA ASP A 78 8.79 19.68 -17.76
C ASP A 78 8.66 18.98 -16.39
N ILE A 79 9.22 19.55 -15.32
CA ILE A 79 9.04 19.08 -13.94
C ILE A 79 7.54 19.05 -13.55
N PHE A 80 6.71 19.93 -14.10
CA PHE A 80 5.29 20.00 -13.76
C PHE A 80 4.39 19.08 -14.61
N LYS A 81 4.95 18.42 -15.63
CA LYS A 81 4.21 17.55 -16.55
C LYS A 81 3.98 16.15 -15.97
N LEU A 82 3.15 16.07 -14.92
CA LEU A 82 2.86 14.82 -14.19
C LEU A 82 2.20 13.72 -15.05
N ARG A 83 1.56 14.09 -16.17
CA ARG A 83 0.85 13.17 -17.07
C ARG A 83 1.79 12.37 -17.97
N GLU A 84 3.02 12.82 -18.15
CA GLU A 84 4.04 12.14 -18.95
C GLU A 84 4.73 11.01 -18.17
N GLY A 85 4.35 10.80 -16.91
CA GLY A 85 4.95 9.80 -16.03
C GLY A 85 6.02 10.40 -15.12
N GLY A 86 6.99 9.58 -14.72
CA GLY A 86 8.11 10.02 -13.86
C GLY A 86 7.69 10.35 -12.43
N LEU A 87 7.06 9.40 -11.76
CA LEU A 87 6.72 9.44 -10.34
C LEU A 87 7.44 8.30 -9.62
N ALA A 88 8.30 8.63 -8.66
CA ALA A 88 9.00 7.64 -7.87
C ALA A 88 8.25 7.35 -6.55
N ILE A 89 7.87 6.09 -6.32
CA ILE A 89 7.10 5.72 -5.13
C ILE A 89 7.79 6.06 -3.80
N HIS A 90 9.12 5.99 -3.76
CA HIS A 90 9.92 6.36 -2.58
C HIS A 90 9.69 7.82 -2.19
N GLY A 91 9.72 8.73 -3.18
CA GLY A 91 9.40 10.14 -2.97
C GLY A 91 7.98 10.37 -2.46
N GLY A 92 7.02 9.59 -2.98
CA GLY A 92 5.63 9.68 -2.54
C GLY A 92 5.44 9.25 -1.10
N LEU A 93 6.09 8.16 -0.68
CA LEU A 93 6.07 7.72 0.71
C LEU A 93 6.71 8.74 1.65
N ILE A 94 7.85 9.33 1.26
CA ILE A 94 8.53 10.37 2.05
C ILE A 94 7.65 11.62 2.16
N GLY A 95 7.12 12.12 1.04
CA GLY A 95 6.25 13.29 1.01
C GLY A 95 4.99 13.11 1.86
N ALA A 96 4.31 11.96 1.74
CA ALA A 96 3.16 11.62 2.57
C ALA A 96 3.52 11.57 4.06
N LEU A 97 4.62 10.89 4.42
CA LEU A 97 5.04 10.74 5.81
C LEU A 97 5.36 12.09 6.46
N ILE A 98 6.06 12.97 5.75
CA ILE A 98 6.36 14.33 6.22
C ILE A 98 5.06 15.10 6.48
N ALA A 99 4.12 15.09 5.52
CA ALA A 99 2.85 15.78 5.67
C ALA A 99 2.03 15.24 6.85
N VAL A 100 1.96 13.92 7.02
CA VAL A 100 1.28 13.27 8.15
C VAL A 100 1.89 13.68 9.50
N ILE A 101 3.23 13.70 9.61
CA ILE A 101 3.91 14.09 10.85
C ILE A 101 3.68 15.57 11.17
N ILE A 102 3.77 16.45 10.17
CA ILE A 102 3.53 17.89 10.32
C ILE A 102 2.09 18.12 10.75
N PHE A 103 1.12 17.54 10.05
CA PHE A 103 -0.29 17.66 10.38
C PHE A 103 -0.57 17.16 11.81
N ALA A 104 -0.02 16.01 12.18
CA ALA A 104 -0.23 15.42 13.50
C ALA A 104 0.28 16.33 14.63
N LYS A 105 1.43 17.00 14.41
CA LYS A 105 1.98 17.98 15.36
C LYS A 105 1.12 19.24 15.46
N ILE A 106 0.67 19.79 14.32
CA ILE A 106 -0.15 21.01 14.28
C ILE A 106 -1.50 20.78 14.95
N ARG A 107 -2.18 19.69 14.60
CA ARG A 107 -3.53 19.36 15.10
C ARG A 107 -3.52 18.60 16.42
N LYS A 108 -2.33 18.31 16.98
CA LYS A 108 -2.12 17.63 18.27
C LYS A 108 -2.86 16.29 18.38
N ILE A 109 -2.89 15.52 17.29
CA ILE A 109 -3.59 14.21 17.24
C ILE A 109 -2.64 13.07 17.59
N ASN A 110 -3.20 11.99 18.14
CA ASN A 110 -2.43 10.78 18.39
C ASN A 110 -2.20 10.00 17.10
N LEU A 111 -1.06 10.24 16.44
CA LEU A 111 -0.76 9.65 15.14
C LEU A 111 -0.84 8.11 15.13
N LEU A 112 -0.37 7.44 16.19
CA LEU A 112 -0.39 5.98 16.24
C LEU A 112 -1.82 5.43 16.27
N GLU A 113 -2.71 6.08 17.02
CA GLU A 113 -4.11 5.68 17.11
C GLU A 113 -4.86 5.82 15.78
N TYR A 114 -4.65 6.93 15.07
CA TYR A 114 -5.19 7.12 13.72
C TYR A 114 -4.57 6.15 12.72
N ALA A 115 -3.26 5.89 12.80
CA ALA A 115 -2.58 4.93 11.95
C ALA A 115 -3.12 3.50 12.15
N ASP A 116 -3.41 3.10 13.39
CA ASP A 116 -3.99 1.79 13.68
C ASP A 116 -5.41 1.63 13.12
N VAL A 117 -6.20 2.70 13.12
CA VAL A 117 -7.55 2.71 12.56
C VAL A 117 -7.52 2.72 11.03
N ALA A 118 -6.52 3.38 10.43
CA ALA A 118 -6.31 3.41 9.00
C ALA A 118 -5.67 2.14 8.43
N ALA A 119 -4.85 1.40 9.19
CA ALA A 119 -4.08 0.27 8.68
C ALA A 119 -4.93 -0.84 8.01
N PRO A 120 -6.06 -1.30 8.58
CA PRO A 120 -6.94 -2.26 7.90
C PRO A 120 -7.54 -1.71 6.61
N ALA A 121 -7.86 -0.41 6.58
CA ALA A 121 -8.41 0.27 5.40
C ALA A 121 -7.38 0.38 4.28
N ILE A 122 -6.12 0.71 4.61
CA ILE A 122 -5.02 0.79 3.65
C ILE A 122 -4.77 -0.57 2.98
N ILE A 123 -4.70 -1.66 3.76
CA ILE A 123 -4.42 -2.98 3.17
C ILE A 123 -5.60 -3.52 2.36
N LEU A 124 -6.83 -3.12 2.68
CA LEU A 124 -8.00 -3.41 1.84
C LEU A 124 -7.88 -2.69 0.48
N ALA A 125 -7.51 -1.41 0.48
CA ALA A 125 -7.25 -0.69 -0.77
C ALA A 125 -6.13 -1.34 -1.59
N GLN A 126 -5.06 -1.83 -0.94
CA GLN A 126 -4.01 -2.58 -1.61
C GLN A 126 -4.53 -3.87 -2.24
N ALA A 127 -5.39 -4.63 -1.54
CA ALA A 127 -6.00 -5.84 -2.10
C ALA A 127 -6.78 -5.53 -3.39
N ILE A 128 -7.60 -4.48 -3.39
CA ILE A 128 -8.37 -4.04 -4.56
C ILE A 128 -7.44 -3.56 -5.68
N GLY A 129 -6.43 -2.76 -5.34
CA GLY A 129 -5.47 -2.21 -6.31
C GLY A 129 -4.69 -3.27 -7.07
N ARG A 130 -4.44 -4.45 -6.47
CA ARG A 130 -3.75 -5.57 -7.14
C ARG A 130 -4.48 -6.06 -8.40
N TRP A 131 -5.80 -5.92 -8.44
CA TRP A 131 -6.57 -6.25 -9.65
C TRP A 131 -6.25 -5.30 -10.82
N GLY A 132 -5.72 -4.10 -10.56
CA GLY A 132 -5.18 -3.24 -11.59
C GLY A 132 -3.99 -3.87 -12.31
N ASN A 133 -3.11 -4.55 -11.57
CA ASN A 133 -1.98 -5.27 -12.17
C ASN A 133 -2.47 -6.38 -13.11
N PHE A 134 -3.52 -7.11 -12.73
CA PHE A 134 -4.15 -8.12 -13.57
C PHE A 134 -4.73 -7.55 -14.88
N MET A 135 -5.42 -6.41 -14.80
CA MET A 135 -5.99 -5.77 -15.99
C MET A 135 -4.91 -5.23 -16.94
N ASN A 136 -3.77 -4.79 -16.39
CA ASN A 136 -2.61 -4.35 -17.16
C ASN A 136 -1.71 -5.50 -17.65
N GLY A 137 -1.85 -6.72 -17.11
CA GLY A 137 -0.93 -7.82 -17.39
C GLY A 137 0.48 -7.58 -16.88
N GLU A 138 0.63 -6.89 -15.74
CA GLU A 138 1.93 -6.55 -15.14
C GLU A 138 2.12 -7.21 -13.77
N ALA A 139 3.33 -7.12 -13.20
CA ALA A 139 3.65 -7.60 -11.86
C ALA A 139 3.35 -9.09 -11.60
N HIS A 140 3.29 -9.89 -12.66
CA HIS A 140 3.09 -11.34 -12.63
C HIS A 140 4.34 -12.09 -12.17
N GLY A 141 4.20 -13.37 -11.82
CA GLY A 141 5.34 -14.22 -11.49
C GLY A 141 5.98 -14.86 -12.71
N GLY A 142 6.79 -15.90 -12.50
CA GLY A 142 7.39 -16.72 -13.56
C GLY A 142 6.39 -17.51 -14.40
N VAL A 143 6.86 -18.06 -15.52
CA VAL A 143 6.08 -18.91 -16.45
C VAL A 143 5.64 -20.19 -15.75
N VAL A 144 4.41 -20.63 -16.01
CA VAL A 144 3.79 -21.84 -15.48
C VAL A 144 3.21 -22.73 -16.58
N THR A 145 2.98 -24.00 -16.27
CA THR A 145 2.37 -24.95 -17.20
C THR A 145 0.87 -24.68 -17.35
N SER A 146 0.30 -25.15 -18.48
CA SER A 146 -1.15 -25.10 -18.71
C SER A 146 -1.94 -25.93 -17.67
N GLU A 147 -1.35 -27.01 -17.17
CA GLU A 147 -1.94 -27.80 -16.07
C GLU A 147 -2.04 -26.98 -14.78
N PHE A 148 -0.98 -26.23 -14.43
CA PHE A 148 -1.00 -25.37 -13.26
C PHE A 148 -2.07 -24.28 -13.37
N ILE A 149 -2.10 -23.54 -14.49
CA ILE A 149 -3.06 -22.44 -14.65
C ILE A 149 -4.51 -22.94 -14.73
N GLY A 150 -4.73 -24.19 -15.17
CA GLY A 150 -6.03 -24.84 -15.24
C GLY A 150 -6.78 -24.93 -13.91
N HIS A 151 -6.08 -24.79 -12.78
CA HIS A 151 -6.70 -24.73 -11.44
C HIS A 151 -7.38 -23.40 -11.12
N PHE A 152 -7.17 -22.36 -11.93
CA PHE A 152 -7.77 -21.03 -11.73
C PHE A 152 -9.01 -20.85 -12.61
N PRO A 153 -9.96 -19.97 -12.24
CA PRO A 153 -11.10 -19.63 -13.10
C PRO A 153 -10.67 -19.15 -14.49
N GLU A 154 -11.46 -19.45 -15.54
CA GLU A 154 -11.12 -19.16 -16.94
C GLU A 154 -10.69 -17.71 -17.19
N PHE A 155 -11.35 -16.74 -16.54
CA PHE A 155 -10.99 -15.33 -16.73
C PHE A 155 -9.56 -15.02 -16.24
N ILE A 156 -9.10 -15.68 -15.16
CA ILE A 156 -7.72 -15.54 -14.67
C ILE A 156 -6.77 -16.21 -15.66
N GLN A 157 -7.10 -17.41 -16.15
CA GLN A 157 -6.28 -18.09 -17.15
C GLN A 157 -6.07 -17.19 -18.38
N LYS A 158 -7.16 -16.61 -18.90
CA LYS A 158 -7.12 -15.67 -20.03
C LYS A 158 -6.30 -14.43 -19.73
N GLY A 159 -6.44 -13.85 -18.53
CA GLY A 159 -5.70 -12.64 -18.18
C GLY A 159 -4.22 -12.88 -17.88
N MET A 160 -3.87 -14.09 -17.46
CA MET A 160 -2.48 -14.51 -17.21
C MET A 160 -1.81 -15.14 -18.43
N ASN A 161 -2.51 -15.28 -19.55
CA ASN A 161 -1.90 -15.58 -20.84
C ASN A 161 -1.35 -14.28 -21.44
N ILE A 162 -0.03 -14.10 -21.35
CA ILE A 162 0.66 -12.89 -21.78
C ILE A 162 1.70 -13.31 -22.81
N GLY A 163 1.56 -12.83 -24.04
CA GLY A 163 2.48 -13.21 -25.13
C GLY A 163 2.52 -14.71 -25.43
N GLY A 164 1.42 -15.44 -25.19
CA GLY A 164 1.32 -16.88 -25.45
C GLY A 164 1.79 -17.79 -24.32
N ASN A 165 2.32 -17.24 -23.22
CA ASN A 165 2.73 -18.00 -22.05
C ASN A 165 1.80 -17.73 -20.85
N TYR A 166 1.61 -18.73 -20.00
CA TYR A 166 0.92 -18.57 -18.73
C TYR A 166 1.89 -18.19 -17.63
N TYR A 167 1.46 -17.32 -16.72
CA TYR A 167 2.27 -16.87 -15.59
C TYR A 167 1.56 -17.07 -14.26
N HIS A 168 2.35 -17.16 -13.18
CA HIS A 168 1.82 -17.13 -11.82
C HIS A 168 0.96 -15.87 -11.58
N PRO A 169 -0.31 -15.99 -11.15
CA PRO A 169 -1.15 -14.86 -10.78
C PRO A 169 -0.77 -14.27 -9.42
N THR A 170 0.42 -13.68 -9.30
CA THR A 170 0.92 -13.00 -8.09
C THR A 170 -0.01 -11.89 -7.60
N PHE A 171 -0.74 -11.23 -8.51
CA PHE A 171 -1.78 -10.26 -8.13
C PHE A 171 -2.83 -10.89 -7.20
N LEU A 172 -3.24 -12.14 -7.50
CA LEU A 172 -4.25 -12.87 -6.74
C LEU A 172 -3.69 -13.31 -5.41
N TYR A 173 -2.45 -13.81 -5.39
CA TYR A 173 -1.76 -14.21 -4.16
C TYR A 173 -1.68 -13.02 -3.20
N GLU A 174 -1.28 -11.85 -3.72
CA GLU A 174 -1.16 -10.64 -2.90
C GLU A 174 -2.52 -10.07 -2.50
N SER A 175 -3.52 -10.10 -3.39
CA SER A 175 -4.89 -9.70 -3.07
C SER A 175 -5.47 -10.55 -1.94
N ILE A 176 -5.34 -11.87 -2.02
CA ILE A 176 -5.86 -12.79 -0.99
C ILE A 176 -5.12 -12.58 0.33
N TRP A 177 -3.79 -12.49 0.29
CA TRP A 177 -2.99 -12.21 1.48
C TRP A 177 -3.43 -10.90 2.15
N ASN A 178 -3.57 -9.82 1.38
CA ASN A 178 -3.98 -8.52 1.89
C ASN A 178 -5.39 -8.54 2.52
N VAL A 179 -6.34 -9.31 1.97
CA VAL A 179 -7.67 -9.51 2.59
C VAL A 179 -7.56 -10.28 3.91
N ILE A 180 -6.74 -11.33 3.98
CA ILE A 180 -6.48 -12.07 5.22
C ILE A 180 -5.87 -11.14 6.27
N VAL A 181 -4.84 -10.37 5.91
CA VAL A 181 -4.22 -9.41 6.80
C VAL A 181 -5.24 -8.36 7.24
N CYS A 182 -6.10 -7.83 6.36
CA CYS A 182 -7.18 -6.92 6.73
C CYS A 182 -8.04 -7.50 7.86
N GLY A 183 -8.49 -8.76 7.73
CA GLY A 183 -9.26 -9.45 8.76
C GLY A 183 -8.50 -9.57 10.08
N ILE A 184 -7.22 -9.94 10.04
CA ILE A 184 -6.35 -10.03 11.23
C ILE A 184 -6.22 -8.65 11.90
N LEU A 185 -5.99 -7.58 11.12
CA LEU A 185 -5.84 -6.24 11.66
C LEU A 185 -7.14 -5.71 12.26
N LEU A 186 -8.30 -5.98 11.66
CA LEU A 186 -9.59 -5.67 12.25
C LEU A 186 -9.80 -6.41 13.58
N PHE A 187 -9.45 -7.70 13.63
CA PHE A 187 -9.51 -8.48 14.86
C PHE A 187 -8.63 -7.86 15.96
N ILE A 188 -7.37 -7.54 15.64
CA ILE A 188 -6.45 -6.88 16.59
C ILE A 188 -6.98 -5.51 17.00
N LEU A 189 -7.42 -4.70 16.05
CA LEU A 189 -7.98 -3.36 16.30
C LEU A 189 -9.15 -3.41 17.27
N TYR A 190 -10.06 -4.38 17.13
CA TYR A 190 -11.24 -4.48 17.97
C TYR A 190 -10.99 -5.15 19.32
N LYS A 191 -9.96 -6.00 19.45
CA LYS A 191 -9.62 -6.68 20.71
C LYS A 191 -8.57 -5.98 21.56
N ARG A 192 -7.74 -5.12 20.96
CA ARG A 192 -6.72 -4.38 21.71
C ARG A 192 -7.34 -3.40 22.70
N LYS A 193 -6.61 -3.15 23.79
CA LYS A 193 -6.93 -2.10 24.76
C LYS A 193 -6.55 -0.73 24.22
N GLU A 194 -7.18 0.32 24.73
CA GLU A 194 -6.89 1.71 24.32
C GLU A 194 -5.43 2.11 24.56
N SER A 195 -4.79 1.56 25.59
CA SER A 195 -3.37 1.80 25.90
C SER A 195 -2.38 1.17 24.90
N GLN A 196 -2.85 0.35 23.97
CA GLN A 196 -2.04 -0.41 23.01
C GLN A 196 -2.00 0.25 21.63
N LYS A 197 -1.83 1.58 21.60
CA LYS A 197 -1.66 2.40 20.39
C LYS A 197 -0.36 2.00 19.68
N GLY A 198 -0.40 1.85 18.36
CA GLY A 198 0.70 1.41 17.51
C GLY A 198 0.71 -0.09 17.18
N ILE A 199 0.00 -0.95 17.91
CA ILE A 199 0.07 -2.41 17.66
C ILE A 199 -0.48 -2.78 16.29
N VAL A 200 -1.57 -2.16 15.82
CA VAL A 200 -2.20 -2.56 14.56
C VAL A 200 -1.35 -2.12 13.38
N ILE A 201 -0.81 -0.90 13.39
CA ILE A 201 0.08 -0.44 12.31
C ILE A 201 1.39 -1.22 12.28
N CYS A 202 1.93 -1.61 13.44
CA CYS A 202 3.10 -2.49 13.49
C CYS A 202 2.79 -3.91 12.99
N SER A 203 1.61 -4.47 13.32
CA SER A 203 1.14 -5.74 12.77
C SER A 203 0.94 -5.66 11.27
N TYR A 204 0.41 -4.54 10.75
CA TYR A 204 0.29 -4.30 9.31
C TYR A 204 1.67 -4.36 8.65
N LEU A 205 2.65 -3.61 9.20
CA LEU A 205 4.00 -3.57 8.66
C LEU A 205 4.63 -4.96 8.62
N SER A 206 4.50 -5.76 9.68
CA SER A 206 5.03 -7.12 9.73
C SER A 206 4.30 -8.10 8.80
N LEU A 207 2.96 -8.13 8.83
CA LEU A 207 2.17 -9.11 8.10
C LEU A 207 2.16 -8.83 6.59
N TYR A 208 2.03 -7.57 6.17
CA TYR A 208 2.15 -7.21 4.76
C TYR A 208 3.55 -7.58 4.23
N SER A 209 4.59 -7.18 4.97
CA SER A 209 5.97 -7.46 4.58
C SER A 209 6.26 -8.97 4.50
N LEU A 210 5.67 -9.78 5.38
CA LEU A 210 5.80 -11.23 5.33
C LEU A 210 5.32 -11.78 3.98
N GLY A 211 4.09 -11.45 3.57
CA GLY A 211 3.58 -11.86 2.26
C GLY A 211 4.42 -11.30 1.11
N ARG A 212 4.88 -10.05 1.25
CA ARG A 212 5.71 -9.39 0.25
C ARG A 212 7.05 -10.11 0.03
N VAL A 213 7.72 -10.62 1.06
CA VAL A 213 8.97 -11.40 0.90
C VAL A 213 8.78 -12.60 -0.04
N PHE A 214 7.70 -13.36 0.16
CA PHE A 214 7.41 -14.55 -0.64
C PHE A 214 6.96 -14.21 -2.05
N ILE A 215 5.97 -13.32 -2.19
CA ILE A 215 5.39 -12.97 -3.49
C ILE A 215 6.40 -12.24 -4.36
N GLU A 216 7.20 -11.34 -3.76
CA GLU A 216 8.29 -10.68 -4.47
C GLU A 216 9.29 -11.68 -5.01
N GLY A 217 9.54 -12.81 -4.34
CA GLY A 217 10.41 -13.88 -4.83
C GLY A 217 9.90 -14.59 -6.10
N LEU A 218 8.59 -14.53 -6.37
CA LEU A 218 7.99 -15.11 -7.57
C LEU A 218 8.00 -14.15 -8.76
N ARG A 219 8.08 -12.83 -8.50
CA ARG A 219 8.01 -11.79 -9.54
C ARG A 219 9.21 -11.82 -10.49
N THR A 220 8.98 -11.38 -11.72
CA THR A 220 10.01 -11.28 -12.77
C THR A 220 10.43 -9.85 -13.08
N ASP A 221 9.65 -8.87 -12.63
CA ASP A 221 9.79 -7.42 -12.89
C ASP A 221 10.21 -6.65 -11.63
N SER A 222 10.99 -7.29 -10.77
CA SER A 222 11.44 -6.71 -9.49
C SER A 222 12.47 -5.61 -9.69
N LEU A 223 12.37 -4.55 -8.88
CA LEU A 223 13.45 -3.56 -8.77
C LEU A 223 14.64 -4.21 -8.06
N MET A 224 15.77 -4.28 -8.77
CA MET A 224 17.01 -4.91 -8.29
C MET A 224 17.99 -3.85 -7.76
N MET A 225 18.63 -4.16 -6.64
CA MET A 225 19.81 -3.45 -6.12
C MET A 225 20.94 -4.47 -6.04
N GLY A 226 21.77 -4.52 -7.08
CA GLY A 226 22.69 -5.63 -7.31
C GLY A 226 21.93 -6.95 -7.50
N SER A 227 22.26 -7.97 -6.71
CA SER A 227 21.59 -9.27 -6.74
C SER A 227 20.32 -9.35 -5.87
N LEU A 228 19.99 -8.28 -5.14
CA LEU A 228 18.90 -8.28 -4.17
C LEU A 228 17.67 -7.54 -4.71
N ARG A 229 16.48 -8.08 -4.47
CA ARG A 229 15.22 -7.40 -4.75
C ARG A 229 14.96 -6.37 -3.66
N VAL A 230 14.86 -5.09 -4.04
CA VAL A 230 14.69 -3.97 -3.09
C VAL A 230 13.47 -4.17 -2.20
N ALA A 231 12.36 -4.64 -2.77
CA ALA A 231 11.14 -4.90 -2.02
C ALA A 231 11.31 -6.01 -0.96
N GLN A 232 12.17 -7.01 -1.16
CA GLN A 232 12.47 -8.03 -0.14
C GLN A 232 13.27 -7.42 1.01
N VAL A 233 14.29 -6.59 0.70
CA VAL A 233 15.10 -5.90 1.73
C VAL A 233 14.22 -5.00 2.60
N ILE A 234 13.39 -4.16 1.98
CA ILE A 234 12.45 -3.28 2.70
C ILE A 234 11.48 -4.10 3.53
N SER A 235 10.99 -5.23 3.00
CA SER A 235 10.06 -6.11 3.73
C SER A 235 10.72 -6.76 4.95
N LEU A 236 11.95 -7.24 4.84
CA LEU A 236 12.70 -7.81 5.97
C LEU A 236 12.90 -6.76 7.08
N ALA A 237 13.29 -5.53 6.71
CA ALA A 237 13.36 -4.42 7.65
C ALA A 237 12.00 -4.11 8.28
N GLY A 238 10.93 -4.09 7.49
CA GLY A 238 9.56 -3.89 7.95
C GLY A 238 9.11 -4.93 8.97
N ILE A 239 9.44 -6.22 8.74
CA ILE A 239 9.15 -7.30 9.69
C ILE A 239 9.82 -7.03 11.04
N VAL A 240 11.12 -6.72 11.03
CA VAL A 240 11.90 -6.45 12.26
C VAL A 240 11.35 -5.24 13.00
N ILE A 241 11.15 -4.12 12.31
CA ILE A 241 10.62 -2.87 12.89
C ILE A 241 9.22 -3.10 13.48
N GLY A 242 8.35 -3.81 12.74
CA GLY A 242 7.00 -4.11 13.20
C GLY A 242 6.98 -5.00 14.46
N ILE A 243 7.81 -6.06 14.50
CA ILE A 243 7.91 -6.94 15.67
C ILE A 243 8.43 -6.17 16.89
N ILE A 244 9.51 -5.39 16.72
CA ILE A 244 10.05 -4.54 17.80
C ILE A 244 8.99 -3.56 18.30
N GLY A 245 8.26 -2.91 17.39
CA GLY A 245 7.17 -2.00 17.73
C GLY A 245 6.08 -2.67 18.55
N ILE A 246 5.62 -3.87 18.14
CA ILE A 246 4.64 -4.66 18.89
C ILE A 246 5.16 -4.95 20.31
N ILE A 247 6.41 -5.40 20.46
CA ILE A 247 7.02 -5.70 21.77
C ILE A 247 7.04 -4.45 22.65
N ILE A 248 7.47 -3.30 22.11
CA ILE A 248 7.56 -2.03 22.85
C ILE A 248 6.17 -1.57 23.31
N PHE A 249 5.19 -1.54 22.41
CA PHE A 249 3.83 -1.07 22.76
C PHE A 249 3.09 -2.03 23.69
N TYR A 250 3.41 -3.33 23.63
CA TYR A 250 2.89 -4.30 24.59
C TYR A 250 3.56 -4.18 25.97
N ARG A 251 4.86 -3.84 26.04
CA ARG A 251 5.63 -3.71 27.29
C ARG A 251 5.43 -2.38 28.01
N LYS A 252 5.27 -1.25 27.30
CA LYS A 252 4.96 0.07 27.92
C LYS A 252 3.76 0.00 28.86
N LYS A 253 2.81 -0.90 28.59
CA LYS A 253 1.69 -1.24 29.46
C LYS A 253 2.10 -1.87 30.79
N GLN A 254 2.99 -2.87 30.80
CA GLN A 254 3.35 -3.57 32.03
C GLN A 254 4.04 -2.63 33.03
N ILE A 255 4.87 -1.72 32.53
CA ILE A 255 5.57 -0.74 33.37
C ILE A 255 4.58 0.25 33.99
N LYS A 256 3.60 0.76 33.23
CA LYS A 256 2.61 1.71 33.74
C LYS A 256 1.68 1.08 34.79
N VAL A 257 1.20 -0.15 34.55
CA VAL A 257 0.36 -0.91 35.51
C VAL A 257 1.14 -1.27 36.79
N LYS A 258 2.46 -1.47 36.70
CA LYS A 258 3.30 -1.79 37.87
C LYS A 258 3.69 -0.56 38.70
N ILE A 259 3.54 0.66 38.16
CA ILE A 259 3.78 1.92 38.88
C ILE A 259 2.49 2.41 39.58
N GLU A 260 1.32 2.03 39.05
CA GLU A 260 0.01 2.40 39.58
C GLU A 260 -0.55 1.43 40.66
N ASN A 261 0.13 0.30 40.90
CA ASN A 261 -0.17 -0.68 41.96
C ASN A 261 0.96 -0.72 42.99
#